data_AF-A0A667XVN0-F1
#
_entry.id   AF-A0A667XVN0-F1
#
_cell.length_a   1.000
_cell.length_b   1.000
_cell.length_c   1.000
_cell.angle_alpha   90.00
_cell.angle_beta   90.00
_cell.angle_gamma   90.00
#
_symmetry.space_group_name_H-M   'P 1'
#
loop_
_entity.id
_entity.type
_entity.pdbx_description
1 polymer ?
#
loop_
_entity_poly.entity_id
_entity_poly.type
_entity_poly.pdbx_seq_one_letter_code
_entity_poly.pdbx_strand_id
1 'polypeptide(L)'
;MILSIVWDFIGIELKSLWSVNTLCMQMASECLTLLVPPCEVPGVLPHPEEVSHHFSKAQRQHHSHLPLSLSLSLSLSLALFLLIFGRIGRLVLRACLEKGIKVVAINDPFIDLEYMVYMFKYDSTHKRYHGEVSHKDGKLLVDGNSISVFQCMKPSEIPWGDSGAMYVVESTGVFLSVEKASAHIQGGAKRVVVSAPSPDAPMFVMGVNEDKYDPSSMTIVSNASCTTNCLAPLAKVIHDNFGIEEALMTTVHAYTATQKTVDGPSAKAWRDGRGAHQNIIPASTGAAKAVGKVIPELNGKLTGMAFRVPVADVSVVDLTCRLSRPASYAQIKEAVKKAAHGPMQGVLGYTEDQVVSSDFIGDTHSSIFDAGAGISLNDNFVKLISWYDNEFGYSHRVADLLMYMHTKE
;
A
#
# COMPACT_ATOMS: atom_id res chain seq x y z
N MET A 1 18.03 -9.49 -68.21
CA MET A 1 18.43 -10.44 -67.15
C MET A 1 18.37 -9.82 -65.73
N ILE A 2 17.43 -8.90 -65.47
CA ILE A 2 17.06 -8.39 -64.12
C ILE A 2 15.52 -8.18 -64.07
N LEU A 3 14.77 -9.12 -64.65
CA LEU A 3 13.30 -9.13 -64.64
C LEU A 3 12.73 -10.55 -64.42
N SER A 4 13.60 -11.52 -64.15
CA SER A 4 13.23 -12.91 -63.84
C SER A 4 13.42 -13.29 -62.36
N ILE A 5 13.97 -12.41 -61.52
CA ILE A 5 14.27 -12.73 -60.11
C ILE A 5 13.19 -12.18 -59.15
N VAL A 6 12.32 -11.27 -59.61
CA VAL A 6 11.27 -10.67 -58.76
C VAL A 6 10.01 -11.54 -58.68
N TRP A 7 9.80 -12.47 -59.63
CA TRP A 7 8.62 -13.34 -59.64
C TRP A 7 8.76 -14.61 -58.78
N ASP A 8 9.99 -15.09 -58.52
CA ASP A 8 10.20 -16.30 -57.70
C ASP A 8 10.14 -16.04 -56.19
N PHE A 9 10.37 -14.81 -55.72
CA PHE A 9 10.32 -14.48 -54.29
C PHE A 9 8.90 -14.23 -53.77
N ILE A 10 7.99 -13.71 -54.61
CA ILE A 10 6.59 -13.47 -54.24
C ILE A 10 5.77 -14.77 -54.21
N GLY A 11 6.16 -15.78 -54.99
CA GLY A 11 5.47 -17.08 -55.06
C GLY A 11 5.69 -18.02 -53.86
N ILE A 12 6.69 -17.76 -53.02
CA ILE A 12 7.05 -18.62 -51.88
C ILE A 12 6.29 -18.20 -50.60
N GLU A 13 6.01 -16.91 -50.39
CA GLU A 13 5.26 -16.43 -49.21
C GLU A 13 3.74 -16.69 -49.29
N LEU A 14 3.14 -16.81 -50.48
CA LEU A 14 1.70 -17.09 -50.60
C LEU A 14 1.32 -18.55 -50.31
N LYS A 15 2.27 -19.49 -50.39
CA LYS A 15 2.03 -20.91 -50.05
C LYS A 15 2.09 -21.19 -48.55
N SER A 16 2.83 -20.41 -47.76
CA SER A 16 2.87 -20.55 -46.29
C SER A 16 1.63 -19.95 -45.62
N LEU A 17 1.03 -18.91 -46.22
CA LEU A 17 -0.21 -18.30 -45.71
C LEU A 17 -1.47 -19.19 -45.90
N TRP A 18 -1.47 -20.09 -46.89
CA TRP A 18 -2.59 -21.03 -47.10
C TRP A 18 -2.53 -22.25 -46.16
N SER A 19 -1.35 -22.69 -45.72
CA SER A 19 -1.23 -23.83 -44.79
C SER A 19 -1.63 -23.48 -43.35
N VAL A 20 -1.39 -22.25 -42.90
CA VAL A 20 -1.75 -21.81 -41.53
C VAL A 20 -3.25 -21.57 -41.37
N ASN A 21 -3.95 -21.04 -42.38
CA ASN A 21 -5.40 -20.85 -42.32
C ASN A 21 -6.19 -22.17 -42.38
N THR A 22 -5.65 -23.21 -43.01
CA THR A 22 -6.31 -24.52 -43.08
C THR A 22 -6.20 -25.28 -41.75
N LEU A 23 -5.11 -25.07 -40.99
CA LEU A 23 -4.92 -25.68 -39.67
C LEU A 23 -5.80 -25.02 -38.58
N CYS A 24 -6.00 -23.70 -38.65
CA CYS A 24 -6.90 -22.97 -37.74
C CYS A 24 -8.39 -23.31 -37.96
N MET A 25 -8.81 -23.64 -39.19
CA MET A 25 -10.20 -24.07 -39.47
C MET A 25 -10.48 -25.53 -39.09
N GLN A 26 -9.47 -26.40 -39.02
CA GLN A 26 -9.66 -27.78 -38.55
C GLN A 26 -9.76 -27.88 -37.01
N MET A 27 -9.03 -27.04 -36.26
CA MET A 27 -9.12 -27.02 -34.79
C MET A 27 -10.42 -26.40 -34.24
N ALA A 28 -11.12 -25.58 -35.04
CA ALA A 28 -12.42 -25.00 -34.67
C ALA A 28 -13.61 -25.96 -34.88
N SER A 29 -13.43 -27.06 -35.62
CA SER A 29 -14.47 -28.06 -35.88
C SER A 29 -14.46 -29.23 -34.89
N GLU A 30 -13.42 -29.39 -34.08
CA GLU A 30 -13.29 -30.51 -33.11
C GLU A 30 -13.63 -30.11 -31.66
N CYS A 31 -14.03 -28.85 -31.39
CA CYS A 31 -14.42 -28.38 -30.06
C CYS A 31 -15.94 -28.17 -29.87
N LEU A 32 -16.78 -28.66 -30.80
CA LEU A 32 -18.24 -28.46 -30.75
C LEU A 32 -19.08 -29.75 -30.73
N THR A 33 -18.50 -30.87 -30.29
CA THR A 33 -19.25 -32.10 -29.97
C THR A 33 -18.73 -32.66 -28.66
N LEU A 34 -19.65 -33.00 -27.73
CA LEU A 34 -19.50 -33.28 -26.28
C LEU A 34 -19.81 -32.02 -25.43
N LEU A 35 -20.91 -31.85 -24.68
CA LEU A 35 -21.94 -32.74 -24.13
C LEU A 35 -23.22 -31.90 -23.89
N VAL A 36 -24.33 -32.28 -24.53
CA VAL A 36 -25.70 -31.91 -24.11
C VAL A 36 -26.44 -33.25 -23.99
N PRO A 37 -26.95 -33.63 -22.81
CA PRO A 37 -27.78 -34.83 -22.70
C PRO A 37 -29.22 -34.53 -23.15
N PRO A 38 -29.93 -35.48 -23.78
CA PRO A 38 -31.30 -35.28 -24.22
C PRO A 38 -32.28 -35.37 -23.04
N CYS A 39 -33.29 -34.50 -23.10
CA CYS A 39 -34.45 -34.48 -22.22
C CYS A 39 -35.54 -35.37 -22.86
N GLU A 40 -35.96 -36.43 -22.17
CA GLU A 40 -37.20 -37.16 -22.48
C GLU A 40 -38.26 -36.83 -21.42
N VAL A 41 -39.45 -36.47 -21.88
CA VAL A 41 -40.67 -36.27 -21.09
C VAL A 41 -41.66 -37.36 -21.50
N PRO A 42 -42.34 -38.00 -20.55
CA PRO A 42 -43.80 -37.81 -20.44
C PRO A 42 -44.17 -37.68 -18.95
N GLY A 43 -44.93 -36.69 -18.47
CA GLY A 43 -46.25 -36.25 -18.90
C GLY A 43 -47.12 -36.19 -17.63
N VAL A 44 -48.08 -35.27 -17.62
CA VAL A 44 -49.21 -35.11 -16.67
C VAL A 44 -48.93 -34.32 -15.37
N LEU A 45 -49.48 -33.10 -15.35
CA LEU A 45 -49.74 -32.27 -14.16
C LEU A 45 -50.95 -32.82 -13.37
N PRO A 46 -51.07 -32.52 -12.06
CA PRO A 46 -52.04 -31.49 -11.68
C PRO A 46 -51.58 -30.53 -10.56
N HIS A 47 -52.24 -29.36 -10.54
CA HIS A 47 -52.24 -28.31 -9.50
C HIS A 47 -53.19 -28.68 -8.32
N PRO A 48 -53.38 -27.83 -7.28
CA PRO A 48 -52.63 -27.77 -6.02
C PRO A 48 -53.53 -28.11 -4.80
N GLU A 49 -52.96 -28.12 -3.58
CA GLU A 49 -53.60 -27.93 -2.25
C GLU A 49 -53.19 -28.96 -1.19
N GLU A 50 -52.85 -28.42 -0.01
CA GLU A 50 -52.74 -29.03 1.32
C GLU A 50 -51.64 -30.12 1.48
N VAL A 51 -50.70 -30.03 2.41
CA VAL A 51 -50.92 -30.32 3.84
C VAL A 51 -49.77 -29.75 4.67
N SER A 52 -50.16 -29.19 5.81
CA SER A 52 -49.35 -28.66 6.90
C SER A 52 -48.65 -29.76 7.74
N HIS A 53 -47.68 -29.32 8.54
CA HIS A 53 -47.04 -30.01 9.68
C HIS A 53 -45.88 -31.00 9.45
N HIS A 54 -44.85 -30.79 10.28
CA HIS A 54 -43.60 -31.55 10.46
C HIS A 54 -42.53 -31.18 9.40
N PHE A 55 -41.46 -30.44 9.71
CA PHE A 55 -40.46 -30.72 10.73
C PHE A 55 -39.82 -29.41 11.23
N SER A 56 -39.86 -29.23 12.55
CA SER A 56 -39.02 -28.32 13.31
C SER A 56 -38.04 -29.18 14.11
N LYS A 57 -36.79 -28.69 14.24
CA LYS A 57 -35.63 -29.25 14.98
C LYS A 57 -34.71 -30.18 14.19
N ALA A 58 -33.70 -29.58 13.56
CA ALA A 58 -32.31 -30.07 13.59
C ALA A 58 -31.40 -29.08 12.86
N GLN A 59 -30.84 -28.09 13.58
CA GLN A 59 -29.55 -27.43 13.28
C GLN A 59 -29.33 -26.23 14.22
N ARG A 60 -29.12 -26.53 15.50
CA ARG A 60 -28.40 -25.66 16.44
C ARG A 60 -27.74 -26.55 17.46
N GLN A 61 -26.46 -26.81 17.31
CA GLN A 61 -25.50 -27.07 18.39
C GLN A 61 -24.18 -27.53 17.76
N HIS A 62 -23.27 -26.58 17.56
CA HIS A 62 -21.82 -26.76 17.69
C HIS A 62 -21.19 -25.35 17.75
N HIS A 63 -21.35 -24.69 18.89
CA HIS A 63 -20.44 -23.63 19.32
C HIS A 63 -19.69 -24.17 20.53
N SER A 64 -18.45 -24.57 20.30
CA SER A 64 -17.48 -24.91 21.33
C SER A 64 -16.99 -23.64 22.02
N HIS A 65 -17.06 -23.67 23.34
CA HIS A 65 -16.59 -22.65 24.26
C HIS A 65 -15.09 -22.34 24.08
N LEU A 66 -14.78 -21.10 23.72
CA LEU A 66 -13.51 -20.43 24.04
C LEU A 66 -13.78 -19.46 25.20
N PRO A 67 -12.87 -19.32 26.17
CA PRO A 67 -13.11 -18.47 27.32
C PRO A 67 -13.15 -17.01 26.88
N LEU A 68 -14.16 -16.29 27.37
CA LEU A 68 -14.28 -14.83 27.27
C LEU A 68 -12.97 -14.20 27.78
N SER A 69 -12.11 -13.77 26.86
CA SER A 69 -11.19 -12.69 27.16
C SER A 69 -12.05 -11.44 27.38
N LEU A 70 -11.83 -10.75 28.51
CA LEU A 70 -12.39 -9.42 28.72
C LEU A 70 -11.95 -8.54 27.54
N SER A 71 -12.85 -8.34 26.58
CA SER A 71 -12.75 -7.20 25.68
C SER A 71 -13.03 -5.96 26.52
N LEU A 72 -11.98 -5.38 27.11
CA LEU A 72 -12.03 -3.96 27.43
C LEU A 72 -12.27 -3.25 26.10
N SER A 73 -13.52 -2.86 25.83
CA SER A 73 -13.80 -1.81 24.88
C SER A 73 -13.29 -0.51 25.49
N LEU A 74 -11.97 -0.28 25.44
CA LEU A 74 -11.52 1.10 25.34
C LEU A 74 -12.10 1.59 24.02
N SER A 75 -13.18 2.39 24.10
CA SER A 75 -13.39 3.42 23.11
C SER A 75 -12.13 4.29 23.16
N LEU A 76 -11.13 3.96 22.34
CA LEU A 76 -9.97 4.79 22.14
C LEU A 76 -10.51 6.09 21.54
N SER A 77 -10.75 7.08 22.39
CA SER A 77 -11.07 8.44 22.00
C SER A 77 -9.80 9.13 21.50
N LEU A 78 -9.13 8.50 20.53
CA LEU A 78 -8.00 9.08 19.83
C LEU A 78 -8.56 10.09 18.84
N ALA A 79 -8.61 11.35 19.26
CA ALA A 79 -8.89 12.46 18.36
C ALA A 79 -7.67 12.64 17.45
N LEU A 80 -7.80 12.13 16.23
CA LEU A 80 -6.81 12.20 15.19
C LEU A 80 -7.15 13.26 14.15
N PHE A 81 -6.12 13.83 13.56
CA PHE A 81 -6.24 14.93 12.62
C PHE A 81 -5.38 14.69 11.41
N LEU A 82 -5.93 15.04 10.25
CA LEU A 82 -5.31 14.83 8.96
C LEU A 82 -5.09 16.17 8.28
N LEU A 83 -3.83 16.48 7.99
CA LEU A 83 -3.49 17.57 7.09
C LEU A 83 -3.47 17.08 5.66
N ILE A 84 -4.16 17.83 4.82
CA ILE A 84 -4.26 17.74 3.37
C ILE A 84 -4.94 16.48 2.86
N PHE A 85 -6.04 16.71 2.17
CA PHE A 85 -6.96 15.71 1.65
C PHE A 85 -6.46 15.17 0.30
N GLY A 86 -5.15 14.93 0.21
CA GLY A 86 -4.45 14.32 -0.93
C GLY A 86 -4.55 12.80 -0.93
N ARG A 87 -3.65 12.11 -1.66
CA ARG A 87 -3.62 10.63 -1.70
C ARG A 87 -3.47 10.04 -0.30
N ILE A 88 -2.40 10.43 0.42
CA ILE A 88 -2.12 9.91 1.77
C ILE A 88 -3.18 10.36 2.77
N GLY A 89 -3.52 11.65 2.86
CA GLY A 89 -4.51 12.11 3.84
C GLY A 89 -5.88 11.45 3.72
N ARG A 90 -6.39 11.23 2.51
CA ARG A 90 -7.67 10.49 2.31
C ARG A 90 -7.57 9.03 2.71
N LEU A 91 -6.45 8.37 2.41
CA LEU A 91 -6.30 6.95 2.72
C LEU A 91 -5.96 6.71 4.19
N VAL A 92 -5.27 7.63 4.86
CA VAL A 92 -5.15 7.61 6.31
C VAL A 92 -6.52 7.83 6.96
N LEU A 93 -7.39 8.70 6.43
CA LEU A 93 -8.77 8.80 6.92
C LEU A 93 -9.49 7.45 6.83
N ARG A 94 -9.42 6.76 5.68
CA ARG A 94 -10.00 5.42 5.52
C ARG A 94 -9.43 4.43 6.55
N ALA A 95 -8.10 4.34 6.66
CA ALA A 95 -7.44 3.44 7.61
C ALA A 95 -7.81 3.75 9.07
N CYS A 96 -8.00 5.03 9.41
CA CYS A 96 -8.40 5.44 10.76
C CYS A 96 -9.83 5.04 11.07
N LEU A 97 -10.76 5.24 10.13
CA LEU A 97 -12.15 4.81 10.28
C LEU A 97 -12.25 3.29 10.46
N GLU A 98 -11.51 2.52 9.66
CA GLU A 98 -11.45 1.06 9.78
C GLU A 98 -10.89 0.59 11.14
N LYS A 99 -9.94 1.34 11.71
CA LYS A 99 -9.33 1.06 13.02
C LYS A 99 -10.09 1.69 14.20
N GLY A 100 -11.22 2.35 13.96
CA GLY A 100 -12.00 3.02 15.01
C GLY A 100 -11.33 4.26 15.60
N ILE A 101 -10.35 4.85 14.92
CA ILE A 101 -9.69 6.09 15.30
C ILE A 101 -10.57 7.27 14.86
N LYS A 102 -10.90 8.15 15.81
CA LYS A 102 -11.81 9.28 15.56
C LYS A 102 -11.08 10.43 14.89
N VAL A 103 -11.34 10.66 13.60
CA VAL A 103 -10.89 11.89 12.93
C VAL A 103 -11.88 13.02 13.19
N VAL A 104 -11.41 14.19 13.63
CA VAL A 104 -12.33 15.29 14.00
C VAL A 104 -12.05 16.62 13.31
N ALA A 105 -10.90 16.80 12.66
CA ALA A 105 -10.75 17.88 11.69
C ALA A 105 -9.79 17.57 10.54
N ILE A 106 -10.02 18.26 9.41
CA ILE A 106 -9.22 18.22 8.19
C ILE A 106 -8.92 19.67 7.77
N ASN A 107 -7.72 19.91 7.25
CA ASN A 107 -7.38 21.18 6.59
C ASN A 107 -6.86 20.95 5.18
N ASP A 108 -7.46 21.62 4.20
CA ASP A 108 -6.92 21.70 2.84
C ASP A 108 -7.37 23.01 2.16
N PRO A 109 -6.47 23.98 1.90
CA PRO A 109 -6.84 25.25 1.29
C PRO A 109 -7.21 25.14 -0.20
N PHE A 110 -7.00 23.98 -0.83
CA PHE A 110 -7.21 23.79 -2.27
C PHE A 110 -8.44 22.93 -2.60
N ILE A 111 -9.14 22.44 -1.58
CA ILE A 111 -10.29 21.54 -1.74
C ILE A 111 -11.41 22.05 -0.84
N ASP A 112 -12.51 22.51 -1.43
CA ASP A 112 -13.71 22.88 -0.67
C ASP A 112 -14.48 21.65 -0.18
N LEU A 113 -15.45 21.85 0.71
CA LEU A 113 -16.18 20.78 1.40
C LEU A 113 -16.96 19.86 0.45
N GLU A 114 -17.61 20.42 -0.59
CA GLU A 114 -18.33 19.60 -1.58
C GLU A 114 -17.34 18.77 -2.39
N TYR A 115 -16.20 19.36 -2.74
CA TYR A 115 -15.15 18.66 -3.44
C TYR A 115 -14.47 17.58 -2.58
N MET A 116 -14.33 17.81 -1.26
CA MET A 116 -13.86 16.78 -0.32
C MET A 116 -14.81 15.57 -0.32
N VAL A 117 -16.14 15.77 -0.27
CA VAL A 117 -17.12 14.68 -0.36
C VAL A 117 -16.90 13.87 -1.64
N TYR A 118 -16.76 14.56 -2.78
CA TYR A 118 -16.51 13.90 -4.07
C TYR A 118 -15.20 13.10 -4.08
N MET A 119 -14.07 13.73 -3.71
CA MET A 119 -12.74 13.11 -3.75
C MET A 119 -12.57 11.95 -2.78
N PHE A 120 -13.31 11.95 -1.67
CA PHE A 120 -13.31 10.82 -0.73
C PHE A 120 -14.17 9.66 -1.23
N LYS A 121 -15.35 9.98 -1.77
CA LYS A 121 -16.32 9.01 -2.27
C LYS A 121 -15.81 8.26 -3.50
N TYR A 122 -15.09 8.92 -4.39
CA TYR A 122 -14.61 8.34 -5.64
C TYR A 122 -13.08 8.33 -5.71
N ASP A 123 -12.48 7.15 -5.64
CA ASP A 123 -11.04 6.95 -5.84
C ASP A 123 -10.77 6.05 -7.06
N SER A 124 -9.91 6.48 -7.98
CA SER A 124 -9.60 5.72 -9.20
C SER A 124 -8.85 4.42 -8.89
N THR A 125 -7.97 4.45 -7.89
CA THR A 125 -7.13 3.33 -7.47
C THR A 125 -7.92 2.44 -6.52
N HIS A 126 -8.33 2.99 -5.38
CA HIS A 126 -8.95 2.28 -4.24
C HIS A 126 -10.48 2.27 -4.30
N LYS A 127 -11.03 2.53 -5.48
CA LYS A 127 -12.46 2.48 -5.81
C LYS A 127 -13.33 3.35 -4.91
N ARG A 128 -14.64 3.15 -5.04
CA ARG A 128 -15.65 3.90 -4.29
C ARG A 128 -15.51 3.61 -2.80
N TYR A 129 -15.64 4.64 -1.98
CA TYR A 129 -15.82 4.42 -0.54
C TYR A 129 -17.12 3.65 -0.30
N HIS A 130 -17.07 2.62 0.54
CA HIS A 130 -18.21 1.73 0.79
C HIS A 130 -19.22 2.29 1.78
N GLY A 131 -18.78 3.18 2.67
CA GLY A 131 -19.64 3.84 3.64
C GLY A 131 -20.35 5.09 3.11
N GLU A 132 -20.96 5.85 4.01
CA GLU A 132 -21.65 7.08 3.68
C GLU A 132 -20.72 8.29 3.81
N VAL A 133 -20.73 9.15 2.79
CA VAL A 133 -19.98 10.40 2.76
C VAL A 133 -20.92 11.51 2.33
N SER A 134 -21.09 12.50 3.19
CA SER A 134 -21.92 13.67 2.95
C SER A 134 -21.32 14.88 3.68
N HIS A 135 -22.03 16.01 3.66
CA HIS A 135 -21.67 17.17 4.46
C HIS A 135 -22.91 17.78 5.09
N LYS A 136 -22.75 18.36 6.27
CA LYS A 136 -23.83 19.05 7.00
C LYS A 136 -23.23 20.10 7.92
N ASP A 137 -23.88 21.27 8.01
CA ASP A 137 -23.51 22.35 8.91
C ASP A 137 -22.03 22.78 8.80
N GLY A 138 -21.51 22.82 7.56
CA GLY A 138 -20.12 23.19 7.28
C GLY A 138 -19.07 22.12 7.64
N LYS A 139 -19.50 20.89 7.95
CA LYS A 139 -18.63 19.77 8.32
C LYS A 139 -18.75 18.61 7.35
N LEU A 140 -17.65 17.87 7.20
CA LEU A 140 -17.66 16.60 6.48
C LEU A 140 -18.26 15.53 7.38
N LEU A 141 -19.17 14.72 6.83
CA LEU A 141 -19.76 13.57 7.50
C LEU A 141 -19.28 12.29 6.85
N VAL A 142 -18.66 11.41 7.62
CA VAL A 142 -18.25 10.07 7.16
C VAL A 142 -18.75 9.02 8.14
N ASP A 143 -19.67 8.16 7.69
CA ASP A 143 -20.32 7.14 8.53
C ASP A 143 -20.88 7.71 9.84
N GLY A 144 -21.52 8.88 9.76
CA GLY A 144 -22.07 9.61 10.90
C GLY A 144 -21.05 10.40 11.73
N ASN A 145 -19.74 10.26 11.48
CA ASN A 145 -18.70 11.04 12.14
C ASN A 145 -18.62 12.44 11.55
N SER A 146 -18.80 13.46 12.40
CA SER A 146 -18.70 14.87 12.00
C SER A 146 -17.27 15.39 12.15
N ILE A 147 -16.71 15.90 11.06
CA ILE A 147 -15.32 16.33 10.91
C ILE A 147 -15.30 17.81 10.52
N SER A 148 -14.67 18.65 11.35
CA SER A 148 -14.47 20.06 11.03
C SER A 148 -13.56 20.22 9.82
N VAL A 149 -13.88 21.15 8.93
CA VAL A 149 -13.07 21.42 7.74
C VAL A 149 -12.51 22.84 7.81
N PHE A 150 -11.22 22.96 7.54
CA PHE A 150 -10.49 24.21 7.48
C PHE A 150 -9.80 24.38 6.11
N GLN A 151 -9.54 25.61 5.73
CA GLN A 151 -8.89 25.98 4.48
C GLN A 151 -7.76 26.99 4.72
N CYS A 152 -7.02 26.83 5.81
CA CYS A 152 -5.91 27.70 6.16
C CYS A 152 -4.68 27.33 5.34
N MET A 153 -3.99 28.35 4.82
CA MET A 153 -2.73 28.18 4.10
C MET A 153 -1.55 27.92 5.04
N LYS A 154 -1.57 28.53 6.23
CA LYS A 154 -0.50 28.37 7.23
C LYS A 154 -0.91 27.37 8.31
N PRO A 155 -0.07 26.36 8.59
CA PRO A 155 -0.22 25.43 9.72
C PRO A 155 -0.61 26.05 11.07
N SER A 156 -0.04 27.21 11.40
CA SER A 156 -0.22 27.92 12.67
C SER A 156 -1.57 28.63 12.79
N GLU A 157 -2.27 28.86 11.67
CA GLU A 157 -3.58 29.51 11.65
C GLU A 157 -4.73 28.50 11.83
N ILE A 158 -4.43 27.20 11.82
CA ILE A 158 -5.44 26.15 11.92
C ILE A 158 -5.81 25.97 13.40
N PRO A 159 -7.09 26.15 13.78
CA PRO A 159 -7.53 26.08 15.17
C PRO A 159 -7.74 24.64 15.62
N TRP A 160 -6.63 23.90 15.72
CA TRP A 160 -6.61 22.50 16.12
C TRP A 160 -7.20 22.28 17.50
N GLY A 161 -6.82 23.12 18.48
CA GLY A 161 -7.30 23.05 19.85
C GLY A 161 -8.83 23.09 19.94
N ASP A 162 -9.47 23.97 19.15
CA ASP A 162 -10.93 24.17 19.14
C ASP A 162 -11.69 22.92 18.65
N SER A 163 -11.03 22.08 17.85
CA SER A 163 -11.61 20.83 17.34
C SER A 163 -11.28 19.60 18.20
N GLY A 164 -10.51 19.75 19.29
CA GLY A 164 -10.02 18.63 20.10
C GLY A 164 -8.71 18.01 19.61
N ALA A 165 -7.97 18.76 18.78
CA ALA A 165 -6.55 18.73 18.44
C ALA A 165 -5.54 17.87 19.20
N MET A 166 -5.52 16.54 19.21
CA MET A 166 -4.42 15.82 19.88
C MET A 166 -3.25 15.50 18.95
N TYR A 167 -3.48 14.70 17.91
CA TYR A 167 -2.44 14.26 16.97
C TYR A 167 -2.68 14.78 15.57
N VAL A 168 -1.67 15.35 14.94
CA VAL A 168 -1.74 15.85 13.57
C VAL A 168 -0.88 15.00 12.64
N VAL A 169 -1.47 14.50 11.55
CA VAL A 169 -0.74 13.88 10.45
C VAL A 169 -0.39 14.95 9.43
N GLU A 170 0.88 15.29 9.30
CA GLU A 170 1.41 16.24 8.32
C GLU A 170 1.68 15.52 6.99
N SER A 171 0.69 15.58 6.08
CA SER A 171 0.74 14.91 4.76
C SER A 171 0.78 15.86 3.55
N THR A 172 1.21 17.11 3.76
CA THR A 172 1.33 18.11 2.68
C THR A 172 2.54 17.87 1.79
N GLY A 173 3.60 17.25 2.33
CA GLY A 173 4.89 17.15 1.67
C GLY A 173 5.75 18.43 1.73
N VAL A 174 5.30 19.47 2.44
CA VAL A 174 5.97 20.78 2.51
C VAL A 174 6.58 21.05 3.90
N PHE A 175 5.87 20.70 4.97
CA PHE A 175 6.28 20.99 6.36
C PHE A 175 7.01 19.81 7.00
N LEU A 176 8.14 19.42 6.42
CA LEU A 176 8.82 18.16 6.76
C LEU A 176 9.79 18.23 7.95
N SER A 177 10.32 19.42 8.28
CA SER A 177 11.25 19.58 9.41
C SER A 177 10.51 19.76 10.73
N VAL A 178 11.19 19.49 11.85
CA VAL A 178 10.68 19.75 13.21
C VAL A 178 10.23 21.20 13.33
N GLU A 179 11.04 22.16 12.86
CA GLU A 179 10.70 23.59 12.88
C GLU A 179 9.38 23.88 12.15
N LYS A 180 9.24 23.39 10.91
CA LYS A 180 8.05 23.66 10.08
C LYS A 180 6.80 22.98 10.64
N ALA A 181 6.93 21.73 11.06
CA ALA A 181 5.83 20.95 11.64
C ALA A 181 5.42 21.49 13.02
N SER A 182 6.31 22.19 13.74
CA SER A 182 5.99 22.79 15.05
C SER A 182 4.90 23.86 14.96
N ALA A 183 4.64 24.41 13.77
CA ALA A 183 3.55 25.34 13.55
C ALA A 183 2.17 24.72 13.85
N HIS A 184 1.99 23.40 13.75
CA HIS A 184 0.75 22.73 14.19
C HIS A 184 0.57 22.73 15.70
N ILE A 185 1.68 22.67 16.45
CA ILE A 185 1.65 22.76 17.92
C ILE A 185 1.15 24.15 18.35
N GLN A 186 1.53 25.20 17.61
CA GLN A 186 1.04 26.57 17.84
C GLN A 186 -0.48 26.67 17.64
N GLY A 187 -1.05 25.90 16.71
CA GLY A 187 -2.50 25.80 16.49
C GLY A 187 -3.23 24.98 17.57
N GLY A 188 -2.51 24.36 18.51
CA GLY A 188 -3.07 23.61 19.63
C GLY A 188 -2.95 22.09 19.54
N ALA A 189 -2.25 21.55 18.53
CA ALA A 189 -1.94 20.12 18.48
C ALA A 189 -0.93 19.72 19.57
N LYS A 190 -0.99 18.49 20.08
CA LYS A 190 0.00 17.97 21.04
C LYS A 190 1.12 17.19 20.38
N ARG A 191 0.83 16.45 19.30
CA ARG A 191 1.81 15.61 18.59
C ARG A 191 1.67 15.79 17.09
N VAL A 192 2.76 15.62 16.36
CA VAL A 192 2.75 15.63 14.88
C VAL A 192 3.46 14.39 14.34
N VAL A 193 2.82 13.72 13.39
CA VAL A 193 3.38 12.63 12.58
C VAL A 193 3.55 13.12 11.15
N VAL A 194 4.79 13.32 10.72
CA VAL A 194 5.13 13.68 9.33
C VAL A 194 5.02 12.43 8.46
N SER A 195 4.17 12.47 7.44
CA SER A 195 3.90 11.35 6.52
C SER A 195 4.91 11.27 5.35
N ALA A 196 6.17 11.61 5.63
CA ALA A 196 7.30 11.53 4.72
C ALA A 196 8.61 11.54 5.54
N PRO A 197 9.76 11.19 4.94
CA PRO A 197 11.05 11.33 5.60
C PRO A 197 11.29 12.78 6.04
N SER A 198 11.61 12.95 7.32
CA SER A 198 12.02 14.22 7.88
C SER A 198 13.55 14.37 7.83
N PRO A 199 14.08 15.59 7.59
CA PRO A 199 15.51 15.85 7.71
C PRO A 199 16.02 15.68 9.15
N ASP A 200 15.20 16.01 10.15
CA ASP A 200 15.61 16.20 11.55
C ASP A 200 14.68 15.53 12.58
N ALA A 201 13.43 15.18 12.25
CA ALA A 201 12.55 14.46 13.17
C ALA A 201 12.95 12.97 13.30
N PRO A 202 12.84 12.36 14.50
CA PRO A 202 13.00 10.92 14.68
C PRO A 202 12.07 10.14 13.75
N MET A 203 12.61 9.12 13.08
CA MET A 203 11.85 8.27 12.15
C MET A 203 11.51 6.93 12.79
N PHE A 204 10.28 6.51 12.57
CA PHE A 204 9.75 5.23 13.03
C PHE A 204 9.20 4.41 11.87
N VAL A 205 9.42 3.11 11.95
CA VAL A 205 8.80 2.08 11.11
C VAL A 205 8.23 1.03 12.05
N MET A 206 6.92 0.81 11.96
CA MET A 206 6.23 -0.19 12.77
C MET A 206 6.76 -1.60 12.46
N GLY A 207 6.91 -2.44 13.49
CA GLY A 207 7.55 -3.75 13.44
C GLY A 207 9.08 -3.71 13.44
N VAL A 208 9.71 -2.53 13.60
CA VAL A 208 11.17 -2.34 13.49
C VAL A 208 11.74 -1.60 14.69
N ASN A 209 11.29 -0.37 14.95
CA ASN A 209 11.89 0.50 15.97
C ASN A 209 10.89 1.39 16.72
N GLU A 210 9.59 1.11 16.64
CA GLU A 210 8.55 1.84 17.39
C GLU A 210 8.78 1.80 18.91
N ASP A 211 9.46 0.77 19.42
CA ASP A 211 9.88 0.67 20.82
C ASP A 211 10.80 1.80 21.29
N LYS A 212 11.43 2.52 20.34
CA LYS A 212 12.30 3.67 20.63
C LYS A 212 11.56 5.00 20.74
N TYR A 213 10.24 5.02 20.53
CA TYR A 213 9.45 6.24 20.73
C TYR A 213 9.43 6.63 22.20
N ASP A 214 9.79 7.89 22.48
CA ASP A 214 9.76 8.48 23.82
C ASP A 214 8.85 9.72 23.83
N PRO A 215 7.64 9.64 24.41
CA PRO A 215 6.70 10.76 24.44
C PRO A 215 7.21 11.95 25.27
N SER A 216 8.18 11.76 26.16
CA SER A 216 8.72 12.86 26.97
C SER A 216 9.58 13.84 26.15
N SER A 217 10.17 13.37 25.05
CA SER A 217 11.10 14.13 24.22
C SER A 217 10.66 14.25 22.76
N MET A 218 9.75 13.39 22.29
CA MET A 218 9.37 13.28 20.88
C MET A 218 7.94 13.78 20.63
N THR A 219 7.84 15.09 20.41
CA THR A 219 6.58 15.76 20.03
C THR A 219 6.26 15.65 18.54
N ILE A 220 7.31 15.65 17.71
CA ILE A 220 7.21 15.59 16.25
C ILE A 220 8.05 14.41 15.78
N VAL A 221 7.42 13.49 15.07
CA VAL A 221 8.05 12.28 14.55
C VAL A 221 7.72 12.11 13.07
N SER A 222 8.44 11.22 12.38
CA SER A 222 8.22 10.89 10.97
C SER A 222 7.93 9.40 10.83
N ASN A 223 6.93 9.05 10.02
CA ASN A 223 6.65 7.66 9.65
C ASN A 223 7.54 7.17 8.48
N ALA A 224 8.70 7.79 8.27
CA ALA A 224 9.59 7.55 7.15
C ALA A 224 8.89 7.62 5.78
N SER A 225 9.33 6.84 4.80
CA SER A 225 8.69 6.71 3.46
C SER A 225 8.03 5.35 3.27
N CYS A 226 7.14 5.23 2.28
CA CYS A 226 6.60 3.95 1.83
C CYS A 226 7.70 2.93 1.50
N THR A 227 8.72 3.32 0.74
CA THR A 227 9.85 2.43 0.39
C THR A 227 10.67 2.02 1.63
N THR A 228 10.87 2.91 2.61
CA THR A 228 11.56 2.55 3.86
C THR A 228 10.72 1.59 4.70
N ASN A 229 9.40 1.78 4.76
CA ASN A 229 8.48 0.86 5.42
C ASN A 229 8.46 -0.53 4.75
N CYS A 230 8.64 -0.61 3.43
CA CYS A 230 8.79 -1.89 2.74
C CYS A 230 10.16 -2.55 3.03
N LEU A 231 11.24 -1.78 2.90
CA LEU A 231 12.60 -2.34 2.97
C LEU A 231 13.03 -2.69 4.40
N ALA A 232 12.68 -1.87 5.40
CA ALA A 232 13.22 -2.04 6.76
C ALA A 232 12.79 -3.35 7.46
N PRO A 233 11.51 -3.79 7.41
CA PRO A 233 11.12 -5.08 7.98
C PRO A 233 11.85 -6.26 7.33
N LEU A 234 11.96 -6.26 5.99
CA LEU A 234 12.71 -7.29 5.27
C LEU A 234 14.19 -7.27 5.66
N ALA A 235 14.82 -6.09 5.62
CA ALA A 235 16.23 -5.94 5.98
C ALA A 235 16.51 -6.36 7.42
N LYS A 236 15.60 -6.09 8.36
CA LYS A 236 15.69 -6.54 9.75
C LYS A 236 15.72 -8.06 9.83
N VAL A 237 14.77 -8.76 9.20
CA VAL A 237 14.74 -10.23 9.23
C VAL A 237 16.01 -10.82 8.65
N ILE A 238 16.46 -10.31 7.50
CA ILE A 238 17.69 -10.80 6.85
C ILE A 238 18.92 -10.51 7.70
N HIS A 239 19.01 -9.32 8.31
CA HIS A 239 20.12 -8.95 9.17
C HIS A 239 20.19 -9.82 10.44
N ASP A 240 19.08 -9.97 11.15
CA ASP A 240 19.01 -10.71 12.40
C ASP A 240 19.41 -12.19 12.17
N ASN A 241 18.97 -12.79 11.05
CA ASN A 241 19.20 -14.22 10.77
C ASN A 241 20.53 -14.52 10.07
N PHE A 242 20.96 -13.67 9.14
CA PHE A 242 22.11 -13.95 8.26
C PHE A 242 23.18 -12.87 8.27
N GLY A 243 22.84 -11.68 8.77
CA GLY A 243 23.70 -10.51 8.71
C GLY A 243 23.74 -9.94 7.29
N ILE A 244 23.77 -8.61 7.20
CA ILE A 244 23.93 -7.88 5.94
C ILE A 244 25.26 -7.15 6.06
N GLU A 245 26.17 -7.44 5.13
CA GLU A 245 27.45 -6.73 5.02
C GLU A 245 27.28 -5.43 4.25
N GLU A 246 26.64 -5.51 3.09
CA GLU A 246 26.34 -4.38 2.22
C GLU A 246 25.15 -4.73 1.32
N ALA A 247 24.37 -3.72 0.93
CA ALA A 247 23.28 -3.91 0.00
C ALA A 247 23.00 -2.67 -0.85
N LEU A 248 22.53 -2.94 -2.07
CA LEU A 248 21.97 -1.95 -2.98
C LEU A 248 20.49 -2.25 -3.21
N MET A 249 19.67 -1.20 -3.09
CA MET A 249 18.24 -1.27 -3.34
C MET A 249 17.88 -0.52 -4.63
N THR A 250 17.04 -1.14 -5.44
CA THR A 250 16.26 -0.45 -6.46
C THR A 250 14.80 -0.57 -6.09
N THR A 251 14.05 0.52 -6.13
CA THR A 251 12.59 0.41 -6.12
C THR A 251 12.03 0.75 -7.48
N VAL A 252 11.26 -0.17 -8.05
CA VAL A 252 10.41 0.09 -9.21
C VAL A 252 9.09 0.57 -8.65
N HIS A 253 8.83 1.86 -8.81
CA HIS A 253 7.83 2.57 -8.03
C HIS A 253 6.77 3.18 -8.93
N ALA A 254 5.51 3.10 -8.53
CA ALA A 254 4.41 3.86 -9.13
C ALA A 254 4.76 5.35 -9.27
N TYR A 255 4.24 6.00 -10.31
CA TYR A 255 4.34 7.47 -10.34
C TYR A 255 3.42 8.08 -9.28
N THR A 256 3.70 9.32 -8.87
CA THR A 256 2.99 10.01 -7.78
C THR A 256 2.49 11.37 -8.24
N ALA A 257 1.78 12.08 -7.35
CA ALA A 257 1.31 13.45 -7.60
C ALA A 257 2.43 14.46 -7.90
N THR A 258 3.69 14.13 -7.62
CA THR A 258 4.84 15.02 -7.90
C THR A 258 5.27 15.01 -9.37
N GLN A 259 4.98 13.93 -10.11
CA GLN A 259 5.28 13.82 -11.53
C GLN A 259 4.26 14.59 -12.40
N LYS A 260 4.48 14.60 -13.72
CA LYS A 260 3.69 15.38 -14.68
C LYS A 260 2.99 14.48 -15.69
N THR A 261 1.82 14.89 -16.16
CA THR A 261 1.08 14.17 -17.20
C THR A 261 1.86 14.19 -18.52
N VAL A 262 2.38 15.35 -18.89
CA VAL A 262 3.25 15.59 -20.06
C VAL A 262 4.55 16.25 -19.63
N ASP A 263 5.52 16.33 -20.54
CA ASP A 263 6.81 16.99 -20.29
C ASP A 263 6.60 18.45 -19.83
N GLY A 264 7.13 18.78 -18.65
CA GLY A 264 6.94 20.08 -18.01
C GLY A 264 7.96 20.36 -16.89
N PRO A 265 7.91 21.55 -16.28
CA PRO A 265 8.86 21.94 -15.25
C PRO A 265 8.68 21.12 -13.97
N SER A 266 9.81 20.77 -13.33
CA SER A 266 9.85 20.09 -12.04
C SER A 266 10.83 20.81 -11.11
N ALA A 267 10.32 21.25 -9.96
CA ALA A 267 11.11 21.95 -8.94
C ALA A 267 12.14 21.03 -8.25
N LYS A 268 11.86 19.73 -8.21
CA LYS A 268 12.67 18.75 -7.46
C LYS A 268 13.83 18.20 -8.29
N ALA A 269 13.53 17.75 -9.51
CA ALA A 269 14.51 17.10 -10.38
C ALA A 269 14.03 17.13 -11.84
N TRP A 270 14.95 17.37 -12.79
CA TRP A 270 14.60 17.49 -14.21
C TRP A 270 13.90 16.25 -14.78
N ARG A 271 14.34 15.06 -14.39
CA ARG A 271 13.75 13.79 -14.87
C ARG A 271 12.28 13.62 -14.42
N ASP A 272 11.94 14.09 -13.22
CA ASP A 272 10.57 14.01 -12.68
C ASP A 272 9.57 14.92 -13.43
N GLY A 273 10.07 15.84 -14.27
CA GLY A 273 9.25 16.68 -15.13
C GLY A 273 8.80 16.00 -16.43
N ARG A 274 9.33 14.82 -16.75
CA ARG A 274 8.96 14.07 -17.96
C ARG A 274 7.61 13.36 -17.78
N GLY A 275 6.88 13.15 -18.88
CA GLY A 275 5.55 12.53 -18.87
C GLY A 275 5.52 11.17 -18.17
N ALA A 276 4.79 11.09 -17.05
CA ALA A 276 4.82 9.96 -16.11
C ALA A 276 4.28 8.65 -16.70
N HIS A 277 3.28 8.75 -17.56
CA HIS A 277 2.61 7.60 -18.17
C HIS A 277 3.37 7.03 -19.39
N GLN A 278 4.48 7.66 -19.80
CA GLN A 278 5.22 7.31 -21.01
C GLN A 278 6.65 6.82 -20.74
N ASN A 279 7.16 7.03 -19.52
CA ASN A 279 8.59 6.88 -19.24
C ASN A 279 8.85 5.96 -18.05
N ILE A 280 9.99 5.26 -18.13
CA ILE A 280 10.72 4.75 -16.97
C ILE A 280 11.68 5.86 -16.53
N ILE A 281 11.47 6.45 -15.36
CA ILE A 281 12.15 7.65 -14.89
C ILE A 281 13.09 7.30 -13.73
N PRO A 282 14.42 7.29 -13.93
CA PRO A 282 15.34 7.07 -12.82
C PRO A 282 15.36 8.27 -11.88
N ALA A 283 15.25 8.03 -10.58
CA ALA A 283 15.21 9.01 -9.51
C ALA A 283 16.14 8.64 -8.35
N SER A 284 16.69 9.63 -7.67
CA SER A 284 17.38 9.42 -6.41
C SER A 284 16.38 9.21 -5.27
N THR A 285 16.76 8.42 -4.28
CA THR A 285 15.96 8.22 -3.06
C THR A 285 16.87 8.05 -1.85
N GLY A 286 16.46 8.63 -0.72
CA GLY A 286 17.10 8.41 0.58
C GLY A 286 16.57 7.19 1.33
N ALA A 287 15.58 6.48 0.79
CA ALA A 287 14.83 5.46 1.53
C ALA A 287 15.70 4.31 2.08
N ALA A 288 16.65 3.80 1.28
CA ALA A 288 17.59 2.77 1.73
C ALA A 288 18.56 3.29 2.79
N LYS A 289 19.06 4.52 2.64
CA LYS A 289 19.90 5.15 3.67
C LYS A 289 19.14 5.35 4.98
N ALA A 290 17.84 5.66 4.90
CA ALA A 290 16.97 5.81 6.07
C ALA A 290 16.77 4.51 6.85
N VAL A 291 16.96 3.33 6.24
CA VAL A 291 16.98 2.06 6.98
C VAL A 291 18.08 2.06 8.04
N GLY A 292 19.24 2.64 7.75
CA GLY A 292 20.32 2.80 8.73
C GLY A 292 19.98 3.71 9.92
N LYS A 293 18.94 4.55 9.81
CA LYS A 293 18.44 5.37 10.93
C LYS A 293 17.48 4.59 11.84
N VAL A 294 16.67 3.69 11.28
CA VAL A 294 15.72 2.87 12.05
C VAL A 294 16.31 1.53 12.49
N ILE A 295 17.36 1.06 11.83
CA ILE A 295 18.18 -0.10 12.21
C ILE A 295 19.64 0.36 12.23
N PRO A 296 20.13 0.88 13.37
CA PRO A 296 21.46 1.49 13.47
C PRO A 296 22.62 0.56 13.04
N GLU A 297 22.49 -0.75 13.24
CA GLU A 297 23.48 -1.77 12.83
C GLU A 297 23.68 -1.86 11.29
N LEU A 298 22.72 -1.30 10.54
CA LEU A 298 22.72 -1.21 9.08
C LEU A 298 23.15 0.17 8.56
N ASN A 299 23.51 1.10 9.45
CA ASN A 299 23.97 2.43 9.04
C ASN A 299 25.23 2.33 8.17
N GLY A 300 25.21 3.02 7.03
CA GLY A 300 26.29 2.99 6.03
C GLY A 300 26.35 1.73 5.16
N LYS A 301 25.52 0.70 5.43
CA LYS A 301 25.53 -0.56 4.67
C LYS A 301 24.52 -0.63 3.53
N LEU A 302 23.49 0.23 3.55
CA LEU A 302 22.42 0.25 2.56
C LEU A 302 22.32 1.61 1.88
N THR A 303 22.25 1.58 0.55
CA THR A 303 21.86 2.73 -0.27
C THR A 303 21.09 2.24 -1.50
N GLY A 304 20.53 3.14 -2.29
CA GLY A 304 19.73 2.72 -3.43
C GLY A 304 19.26 3.87 -4.30
N MET A 305 18.46 3.50 -5.29
CA MET A 305 17.84 4.41 -6.25
C MET A 305 16.41 3.94 -6.56
N ALA A 306 15.68 4.70 -7.38
CA ALA A 306 14.34 4.35 -7.80
C ALA A 306 14.18 4.48 -9.32
N PHE A 307 13.29 3.70 -9.91
CA PHE A 307 12.69 3.96 -11.21
C PHE A 307 11.20 4.22 -11.02
N ARG A 308 10.71 5.37 -11.46
CA ARG A 308 9.27 5.63 -11.55
C ARG A 308 8.76 5.03 -12.84
N VAL A 309 7.69 4.25 -12.79
CA VAL A 309 7.15 3.55 -13.96
C VAL A 309 5.66 3.88 -14.17
N PRO A 310 5.10 3.66 -15.38
CA PRO A 310 3.70 3.96 -15.73
C PRO A 310 2.64 3.10 -15.04
N VAL A 311 2.71 2.93 -13.73
CA VAL A 311 1.67 2.30 -12.90
C VAL A 311 1.17 3.33 -11.88
N ALA A 312 -0.14 3.31 -11.62
CA ALA A 312 -0.80 4.33 -10.81
C ALA A 312 -0.62 4.12 -9.30
N ASP A 313 -0.43 2.88 -8.87
CA ASP A 313 -0.15 2.51 -7.49
C ASP A 313 0.52 1.13 -7.45
N VAL A 314 0.94 0.74 -6.24
CA VAL A 314 1.79 -0.42 -5.95
C VAL A 314 3.19 -0.28 -6.51
N SER A 315 4.15 -0.63 -5.67
CA SER A 315 5.57 -0.54 -5.95
C SER A 315 6.26 -1.81 -5.47
N VAL A 316 7.49 -1.99 -5.91
CA VAL A 316 8.31 -3.15 -5.53
C VAL A 316 9.73 -2.72 -5.17
N VAL A 317 10.28 -3.35 -4.14
CA VAL A 317 11.67 -3.26 -3.74
C VAL A 317 12.42 -4.47 -4.30
N ASP A 318 13.53 -4.20 -4.96
CA ASP A 318 14.60 -5.15 -5.27
C ASP A 318 15.77 -4.83 -4.35
N LEU A 319 16.04 -5.74 -3.40
CA LEU A 319 17.19 -5.67 -2.50
C LEU A 319 18.24 -6.69 -2.95
N THR A 320 19.36 -6.20 -3.46
CA THR A 320 20.55 -7.03 -3.71
C THR A 320 21.51 -6.88 -2.55
N CYS A 321 21.75 -7.94 -1.78
CA CYS A 321 22.57 -7.88 -0.58
C CYS A 321 23.60 -9.00 -0.51
N ARG A 322 24.71 -8.68 0.17
CA ARG A 322 25.74 -9.65 0.56
C ARG A 322 25.56 -10.01 2.03
N LEU A 323 25.42 -11.31 2.30
CA LEU A 323 25.19 -11.87 3.63
C LEU A 323 26.51 -12.24 4.29
N SER A 324 26.66 -11.94 5.59
CA SER A 324 27.88 -12.32 6.35
C SER A 324 27.89 -13.79 6.75
N ARG A 325 26.71 -14.40 6.92
CA ARG A 325 26.54 -15.84 7.13
C ARG A 325 25.88 -16.44 5.89
N PRO A 326 26.44 -17.50 5.30
CA PRO A 326 25.87 -18.13 4.11
C PRO A 326 24.48 -18.72 4.43
N ALA A 327 23.56 -18.61 3.48
CA ALA A 327 22.23 -19.16 3.56
C ALA A 327 21.74 -19.59 2.17
N SER A 328 21.18 -20.79 2.10
CA SER A 328 20.41 -21.20 0.93
C SER A 328 19.16 -20.32 0.80
N TYR A 329 18.66 -20.15 -0.43
CA TYR A 329 17.44 -19.38 -0.65
C TYR A 329 16.24 -19.94 0.13
N ALA A 330 16.15 -21.27 0.30
CA ALA A 330 15.13 -21.92 1.12
C ALA A 330 15.18 -21.48 2.61
N GLN A 331 16.37 -21.34 3.19
CA GLN A 331 16.53 -20.82 4.56
C GLN A 331 16.11 -19.36 4.66
N ILE A 332 16.41 -18.55 3.64
CA ILE A 332 15.96 -17.15 3.57
C ILE A 332 14.44 -17.08 3.55
N LYS A 333 13.79 -17.86 2.67
CA LYS A 333 12.33 -17.94 2.58
C LYS A 333 11.70 -18.31 3.92
N GLU A 334 12.23 -19.34 4.58
CA GLU A 334 11.70 -19.80 5.87
C GLU A 334 11.85 -18.74 6.97
N ALA A 335 12.98 -18.04 7.04
CA ALA A 335 13.18 -16.96 8.01
C ALA A 335 12.16 -15.81 7.80
N VAL A 336 11.92 -15.42 6.55
CA VAL A 336 10.94 -14.38 6.20
C VAL A 336 9.52 -14.85 6.50
N LYS A 337 9.16 -16.08 6.11
CA LYS A 337 7.84 -16.68 6.40
C LYS A 337 7.56 -16.76 7.89
N LYS A 338 8.55 -17.17 8.69
CA LYS A 338 8.45 -17.23 10.15
C LYS A 338 8.25 -15.83 10.77
N ALA A 339 8.95 -14.82 10.27
CA ALA A 339 8.75 -13.44 10.73
C ALA A 339 7.37 -12.91 10.37
N ALA A 340 6.92 -13.13 9.13
CA ALA A 340 5.61 -12.73 8.61
C ALA A 340 4.44 -13.36 9.38
N HIS A 341 4.56 -14.63 9.79
CA HIS A 341 3.55 -15.33 10.60
C HIS A 341 3.78 -15.21 12.12
N GLY A 342 4.72 -14.37 12.55
CA GLY A 342 5.07 -14.22 13.96
C GLY A 342 5.22 -12.76 14.34
N PRO A 343 6.43 -12.30 14.72
CA PRO A 343 6.63 -10.96 15.29
C PRO A 343 6.30 -9.80 14.36
N MET A 344 6.22 -10.01 13.05
CA MET A 344 5.92 -8.98 12.05
C MET A 344 4.56 -9.17 11.36
N GLN A 345 3.67 -9.98 11.93
CA GLN A 345 2.35 -10.21 11.36
C GLN A 345 1.58 -8.89 11.17
N GLY A 346 1.01 -8.70 9.98
CA GLY A 346 0.33 -7.46 9.58
C GLY A 346 1.25 -6.32 9.12
N VAL A 347 2.57 -6.47 9.27
CA VAL A 347 3.59 -5.55 8.73
C VAL A 347 4.31 -6.18 7.55
N LEU A 348 4.82 -7.41 7.72
CA LEU A 348 5.51 -8.20 6.71
C LEU A 348 4.63 -9.38 6.28
N GLY A 349 4.31 -9.45 4.99
CA GLY A 349 3.66 -10.57 4.33
C GLY A 349 4.66 -11.49 3.62
N TYR A 350 4.20 -12.68 3.27
CA TYR A 350 4.96 -13.69 2.52
C TYR A 350 4.04 -14.33 1.48
N THR A 351 4.49 -14.46 0.23
CA THR A 351 3.75 -15.18 -0.81
C THR A 351 4.68 -16.03 -1.67
N GLU A 352 4.16 -17.17 -2.14
CA GLU A 352 4.75 -18.04 -3.17
C GLU A 352 3.90 -18.05 -4.46
N ASP A 353 2.79 -17.32 -4.47
CA ASP A 353 1.88 -17.24 -5.60
C ASP A 353 2.54 -16.44 -6.75
N GLN A 354 2.08 -16.69 -7.98
CA GLN A 354 2.55 -15.98 -9.17
C GLN A 354 1.84 -14.63 -9.32
N VAL A 355 2.18 -13.70 -8.42
CA VAL A 355 1.56 -12.38 -8.26
C VAL A 355 2.15 -11.30 -9.15
N VAL A 356 1.40 -10.24 -9.36
CA VAL A 356 1.81 -9.00 -10.03
C VAL A 356 1.34 -7.77 -9.23
N SER A 357 1.74 -6.57 -9.64
CA SER A 357 1.48 -5.34 -8.87
C SER A 357 0.00 -5.10 -8.55
N SER A 358 -0.93 -5.42 -9.45
CA SER A 358 -2.35 -5.17 -9.22
C SER A 358 -2.95 -6.01 -8.08
N ASP A 359 -2.32 -7.13 -7.74
CA ASP A 359 -2.82 -8.06 -6.72
C ASP A 359 -2.66 -7.49 -5.30
N PHE A 360 -1.85 -6.43 -5.16
CA PHE A 360 -1.57 -5.75 -3.89
C PHE A 360 -2.29 -4.41 -3.73
N ILE A 361 -3.15 -4.02 -4.68
CA ILE A 361 -3.92 -2.77 -4.54
C ILE A 361 -4.87 -2.89 -3.35
N GLY A 362 -4.72 -2.01 -2.37
CA GLY A 362 -5.47 -2.04 -1.12
C GLY A 362 -4.91 -3.02 -0.08
N ASP A 363 -3.73 -3.60 -0.31
CA ASP A 363 -3.06 -4.42 0.71
C ASP A 363 -2.52 -3.52 1.84
N THR A 364 -2.76 -3.95 3.07
CA THR A 364 -2.41 -3.17 4.28
C THR A 364 -1.00 -3.42 4.80
N HIS A 365 -0.26 -4.41 4.28
CA HIS A 365 1.10 -4.70 4.73
C HIS A 365 2.07 -3.60 4.29
N SER A 366 3.15 -3.43 5.04
CA SER A 366 4.24 -2.54 4.65
C SER A 366 5.12 -3.16 3.58
N SER A 367 5.26 -4.49 3.61
CA SER A 367 6.19 -5.27 2.81
C SER A 367 5.59 -6.66 2.58
N ILE A 368 5.53 -7.15 1.34
CA ILE A 368 5.10 -8.51 1.03
C ILE A 368 6.21 -9.19 0.25
N PHE A 369 6.94 -10.09 0.91
CA PHE A 369 8.05 -10.81 0.28
C PHE A 369 7.55 -11.79 -0.78
N ASP A 370 8.09 -11.64 -1.98
CA ASP A 370 7.82 -12.50 -3.13
C ASP A 370 8.90 -13.57 -3.22
N ALA A 371 8.55 -14.77 -2.77
CA ALA A 371 9.45 -15.92 -2.73
C ALA A 371 9.77 -16.48 -4.12
N GLY A 372 8.93 -16.23 -5.12
CA GLY A 372 9.12 -16.72 -6.48
C GLY A 372 9.98 -15.79 -7.34
N ALA A 373 9.95 -14.48 -7.05
CA ALA A 373 10.62 -13.47 -7.86
C ALA A 373 12.10 -13.21 -7.49
N GLY A 374 12.53 -13.60 -6.29
CA GLY A 374 13.93 -13.46 -5.88
C GLY A 374 14.84 -14.55 -6.43
N ILE A 375 16.15 -14.34 -6.33
CA ILE A 375 17.16 -15.27 -6.86
C ILE A 375 18.46 -15.16 -6.06
N SER A 376 19.13 -16.30 -5.85
CA SER A 376 20.46 -16.35 -5.22
C SER A 376 21.53 -16.65 -6.26
N LEU A 377 22.61 -15.86 -6.28
CA LEU A 377 23.78 -16.17 -7.11
C LEU A 377 24.65 -17.24 -6.45
N ASN A 378 24.80 -17.12 -5.12
CA ASN A 378 25.45 -18.07 -4.23
C ASN A 378 24.90 -17.85 -2.81
N ASP A 379 25.36 -18.65 -1.85
CA ASP A 379 24.85 -18.63 -0.48
C ASP A 379 25.08 -17.29 0.26
N ASN A 380 25.94 -16.41 -0.25
CA ASN A 380 26.24 -15.11 0.36
C ASN A 380 25.75 -13.93 -0.47
N PHE A 381 25.24 -14.11 -1.68
CA PHE A 381 24.86 -12.99 -2.55
C PHE A 381 23.50 -13.24 -3.21
N VAL A 382 22.51 -12.46 -2.78
CA VAL A 382 21.10 -12.73 -3.05
C VAL A 382 20.37 -11.46 -3.48
N LYS A 383 19.32 -11.67 -4.28
CA LYS A 383 18.34 -10.67 -4.70
C LYS A 383 16.98 -11.05 -4.10
N LEU A 384 16.41 -10.13 -3.33
CA LEU A 384 15.16 -10.31 -2.60
C LEU A 384 14.13 -9.28 -3.08
N ILE A 385 12.93 -9.76 -3.37
CA ILE A 385 11.85 -8.93 -3.93
C ILE A 385 10.76 -8.77 -2.88
N SER A 386 10.28 -7.54 -2.69
CA SER A 386 9.13 -7.28 -1.80
C SER A 386 8.21 -6.21 -2.37
N TRP A 387 6.92 -6.54 -2.45
CA TRP A 387 5.87 -5.65 -2.91
C TRP A 387 5.40 -4.74 -1.77
N TYR A 388 4.80 -3.61 -2.15
CA TYR A 388 4.11 -2.74 -1.21
C TYR A 388 3.12 -1.85 -1.95
N ASP A 389 1.91 -1.75 -1.43
CA ASP A 389 1.02 -0.64 -1.77
C ASP A 389 1.58 0.63 -1.12
N ASN A 390 2.17 1.48 -1.96
CA ASN A 390 2.86 2.69 -1.51
C ASN A 390 1.91 3.75 -0.95
N GLU A 391 0.60 3.62 -1.15
CA GLU A 391 -0.40 4.51 -0.58
C GLU A 391 -1.12 3.86 0.60
N PHE A 392 -1.68 2.66 0.41
CA PHE A 392 -2.58 2.02 1.36
C PHE A 392 -1.86 1.40 2.56
N GLY A 393 -0.82 0.59 2.31
CA GLY A 393 0.02 0.02 3.36
C GLY A 393 0.71 1.10 4.18
N TYR A 394 1.22 2.15 3.52
CA TYR A 394 1.82 3.30 4.20
C TYR A 394 0.81 4.05 5.07
N SER A 395 -0.41 4.27 4.57
CA SER A 395 -1.47 4.96 5.32
C SER A 395 -1.89 4.18 6.56
N HIS A 396 -1.93 2.85 6.48
CA HIS A 396 -2.14 1.97 7.62
C HIS A 396 -1.02 2.09 8.66
N ARG A 397 0.24 2.21 8.23
CA ARG A 397 1.36 2.44 9.15
C ARG A 397 1.30 3.78 9.87
N VAL A 398 0.80 4.83 9.22
CA VAL A 398 0.54 6.10 9.90
C VAL A 398 -0.48 5.90 11.02
N ALA A 399 -1.61 5.25 10.72
CA ALA A 399 -2.65 4.94 11.72
C ALA A 399 -2.10 4.08 12.88
N ASP A 400 -1.29 3.05 12.57
CA ASP A 400 -0.66 2.19 13.56
C ASP A 400 0.32 2.96 14.47
N LEU A 401 1.15 3.83 13.90
CA LEU A 401 2.06 4.68 14.66
C LEU A 401 1.32 5.61 15.60
N LEU A 402 0.20 6.20 15.17
CA LEU A 402 -0.62 7.08 16.00
C LEU A 402 -1.23 6.34 17.19
N MET A 403 -1.80 5.16 16.95
CA MET A 403 -2.30 4.32 18.05
C MET A 403 -1.17 3.93 19.00
N TYR A 404 -0.02 3.53 18.47
CA TYR A 404 1.13 3.16 19.29
C TYR A 404 1.61 4.33 20.15
N MET A 405 1.82 5.52 19.57
CA MET A 405 2.21 6.72 20.31
C MET A 405 1.23 7.02 21.44
N HIS A 406 -0.08 6.90 21.17
CA HIS A 406 -1.10 7.12 22.19
C HIS A 406 -1.04 6.13 23.35
N THR A 407 -0.72 4.86 23.10
CA THR A 407 -0.55 3.88 24.19
C THR A 407 0.66 4.17 25.09
N LYS A 408 1.52 5.12 24.71
CA LYS A 408 2.69 5.53 25.49
C LYS A 408 2.49 6.84 26.25
N GLU A 409 1.42 7.59 25.97
CA GLU A 409 1.13 8.87 26.64
C GLU A 409 0.73 8.73 28.10
#